data_AF-A0A530GT02-F1
#
_entry.id   AF-A0A530GT02-F1
#
_cell.length_a   1.000
_cell.length_b   1.000
_cell.length_c   1.000
_cell.angle_alpha   90.00
_cell.angle_beta   90.00
_cell.angle_gamma   90.00
#
_symmetry.space_group_name_H-M   'P 1'
#
loop_
_entity.id
_entity.type
_entity.pdbx_description
1 polymer ?
#
loop_
_entity_poly.entity_id
_entity_poly.type
_entity_poly.pdbx_seq_one_letter_code
_entity_poly.pdbx_strand_id
1 'polypeptide(L)' 'MLITCPYCGPRDVIEFTYQGDGNRQRPQPASQDLDAWNAYVYDRLNPAGDHNEIWQHSGGCRAHLRVVR' A
#
# COMPACT_ATOMS: atom_id res chain seq x y z
N MET A 1 3.77 5.22 16.31
CA MET A 1 3.91 3.83 15.83
C MET A 1 5.21 3.76 15.03
N LEU A 2 5.96 2.67 15.09
CA LEU A 2 7.19 2.52 14.30
C LEU A 2 6.96 1.64 13.07
N ILE A 3 7.42 2.10 11.91
CA ILE A 3 7.55 1.30 10.69
C ILE A 3 9.04 1.05 10.46
N THR A 4 9.42 -0.22 10.27
CA THR A 4 10.82 -0.58 10.01
C THR A 4 11.12 -0.49 8.52
N CYS A 5 11.74 0.61 8.12
CA CYS A 5 12.19 0.79 6.75
C CYS A 5 13.45 -0.05 6.50
N PRO A 6 13.48 -0.89 5.45
CA PRO A 6 14.65 -1.74 5.15
C PRO A 6 15.92 -0.94 4.82
N TYR A 7 15.76 0.35 4.47
CA TYR A 7 16.88 1.24 4.13
C TYR A 7 17.23 2.22 5.25
N CYS A 8 16.28 2.62 6.09
CA CYS A 8 16.44 3.69 7.08
C CYS A 8 16.28 3.24 8.55
N GLY A 9 16.00 1.96 8.78
CA GLY A 9 15.72 1.39 10.09
C GLY A 9 14.32 1.74 10.61
N PRO A 10 14.06 1.52 11.91
CA PRO A 10 12.82 1.90 12.58
C PRO A 10 12.64 3.42 12.56
N ARG A 11 11.50 3.89 12.02
CA ARG A 11 11.13 5.31 11.94
C ARG A 11 9.70 5.53 12.39
N ASP A 12 9.40 6.73 12.89
CA ASP A 12 8.04 7.06 13.28
C ASP A 12 7.12 7.11 12.05
N VAL A 13 5.89 6.61 12.20
CA VAL A 13 4.86 6.58 11.15
C VAL A 13 4.63 7.96 10.50
N ILE A 14 4.88 9.06 11.21
CA ILE A 14 4.74 10.42 10.66
C ILE A 14 5.64 10.69 9.44
N GLU A 15 6.74 9.93 9.29
CA GLU A 15 7.61 10.02 8.11
C GLU A 15 7.03 9.28 6.88
N PHE A 16 5.89 8.58 7.03
CA PHE A 16 5.33 7.71 5.99
C PHE A 16 3.95 8.18 5.53
N THR A 17 3.70 8.01 4.23
CA THR A 17 2.39 8.21 3.63
C THR A 17 1.73 6.86 3.39
N TYR A 18 0.52 6.66 3.93
CA TYR A 18 -0.30 5.50 3.63
C TYR A 18 -0.75 5.52 2.17
N GLN A 19 -0.64 4.39 1.47
CA GLN A 19 -0.99 4.25 0.06
C GLN A 19 -2.13 3.26 -0.20
N GLY A 20 -2.73 2.71 0.85
CA GLY A 20 -3.89 1.84 0.75
C GLY A 20 -3.58 0.35 0.78
N ASP A 21 -4.59 -0.43 0.41
CA ASP A 21 -4.55 -1.88 0.37
C ASP A 21 -3.50 -2.42 -0.62
N GLY A 22 -2.64 -3.31 -0.12
CA GLY A 22 -1.57 -3.97 -0.86
C GLY A 22 -1.99 -5.23 -1.60
N ASN A 23 -3.27 -5.61 -1.54
CA ASN A 23 -3.82 -6.74 -2.29
C ASN A 23 -4.36 -6.36 -3.68
N ARG A 24 -4.37 -5.06 -4.01
CA ARG A 24 -4.87 -4.56 -5.29
C ARG A 24 -4.04 -5.09 -6.45
N GLN A 25 -4.70 -5.70 -7.41
CA GLN A 25 -4.09 -6.12 -8.67
C GLN A 25 -4.56 -5.20 -9.78
N ARG A 26 -3.61 -4.49 -10.40
CA ARG A 26 -3.92 -3.65 -11.55
C ARG A 26 -4.18 -4.54 -12.76
N PRO A 27 -5.30 -4.36 -13.49
CA PRO A 27 -5.52 -5.03 -14.75
C PRO A 27 -4.41 -4.71 -15.76
N GLN A 28 -4.22 -5.59 -16.74
CA GLN A 28 -3.32 -5.32 -17.85
C GLN A 28 -3.71 -3.99 -18.53
N PRO A 29 -2.76 -3.12 -18.91
CA PRO A 29 -3.09 -1.79 -19.44
C PRO A 29 -4.01 -1.80 -20.66
N ALA A 30 -3.93 -2.84 -21.50
CA ALA A 30 -4.76 -3.02 -22.69
C ALA A 30 -6.06 -3.83 -22.43
N SER A 31 -6.35 -4.18 -21.18
CA SER A 31 -7.58 -4.91 -20.83
C SER A 31 -8.80 -4.05 -21.09
N GLN A 32 -9.80 -4.64 -21.76
CA GLN A 32 -11.13 -4.04 -21.96
C GLN A 32 -12.13 -4.49 -20.91
N ASP A 33 -11.70 -5.28 -19.92
CA ASP A 33 -12.53 -5.70 -18.79
C ASP A 33 -12.78 -4.52 -17.84
N LEU A 34 -13.93 -3.87 -18.03
CA LEU A 34 -14.33 -2.69 -17.26
C LEU A 34 -14.65 -3.02 -15.80
N ASP A 35 -15.15 -4.22 -15.51
CA ASP A 35 -15.46 -4.63 -14.14
C ASP A 35 -14.19 -4.80 -13.33
N ALA A 36 -13.16 -5.41 -13.92
CA ALA A 36 -11.83 -5.49 -13.30
C ALA A 36 -11.21 -4.11 -13.07
N TRP A 37 -11.38 -3.16 -14.00
CA TRP A 37 -10.93 -1.78 -13.82
C TRP A 37 -11.69 -1.06 -12.69
N ASN A 38 -13.02 -1.18 -12.64
CA ASN A 38 -13.83 -0.60 -11.57
C ASN A 38 -13.42 -1.14 -10.21
N ALA A 39 -13.28 -2.46 -10.06
CA ALA A 39 -12.82 -3.09 -8.82
C ALA A 39 -11.43 -2.59 -8.42
N TYR A 40 -10.48 -2.50 -9.36
CA TYR A 40 -9.14 -1.97 -9.07
C TYR A 40 -9.17 -0.51 -8.58
N VAL A 41 -9.98 0.34 -9.20
CA VAL A 41 -10.06 1.76 -8.84
C VAL A 41 -10.74 1.96 -7.50
N TYR A 42 -11.85 1.27 -7.23
CA TYR A 42 -12.74 1.61 -6.12
C TYR A 42 -12.72 0.61 -4.96
N ASP A 43 -12.55 -0.69 -5.21
CA ASP A 43 -12.72 -1.71 -4.16
C ASP A 43 -11.45 -1.88 -3.32
N ARG A 44 -11.63 -2.02 -2.00
CA ARG A 44 -10.54 -2.25 -1.05
C ARG A 44 -10.98 -3.30 -0.04
N LEU A 45 -10.07 -4.20 0.32
CA LEU A 45 -10.27 -5.00 1.53
C LEU A 45 -10.18 -4.07 2.75
N ASN A 46 -11.12 -4.23 3.68
CA ASN A 46 -11.15 -3.53 4.96
C ASN A 46 -11.33 -4.55 6.11
N PRO A 47 -10.33 -5.43 6.31
CA PRO A 47 -10.41 -6.46 7.35
C PRO A 47 -10.35 -5.82 8.74
N ALA A 48 -11.02 -6.45 9.71
CA ALA A 48 -10.80 -6.16 11.12
C ALA A 48 -9.68 -7.09 11.62
N GLY A 49 -8.46 -6.57 11.74
CA GLY A 49 -7.24 -7.32 12.05
C GLY A 49 -6.18 -7.10 10.96
N ASP A 50 -5.29 -8.07 10.79
CA ASP A 50 -4.17 -8.00 9.85
C ASP A 50 -4.59 -7.53 8.46
N HIS A 51 -4.09 -6.35 8.08
CA HIS A 51 -4.24 -5.74 6.78
C HIS A 51 -2.89 -5.65 6.09
N ASN A 52 -2.80 -6.20 4.88
CA ASN A 52 -1.69 -5.98 3.97
C ASN A 52 -1.77 -4.57 3.38
N GLU A 53 -0.92 -3.67 3.85
CA GLU A 53 -0.90 -2.25 3.54
C GLU A 53 0.35 -1.87 2.73
N ILE A 54 0.23 -0.85 1.87
CA ILE A 54 1.37 -0.19 1.23
C ILE A 54 1.62 1.17 1.88
N TRP A 55 2.88 1.44 2.21
CA TRP A 55 3.34 2.72 2.76
C TRP A 55 4.52 3.25 1.95
N GLN A 56 4.58 4.55 1.75
CA GLN A 56 5.77 5.21 1.20
C GLN A 56 6.53 5.91 2.30
N HIS A 57 7.85 5.72 2.38
CA HIS A 57 8.72 6.48 3.29
C HIS A 57 9.01 7.89 2.74
N SER A 58 7.97 8.71 2.63
CA SER A 58 7.96 10.01 1.96
C SER A 58 8.88 11.04 2.63
N GLY A 59 9.02 10.98 3.96
CA GLY A 59 9.97 11.79 4.74
C GLY A 59 11.42 11.29 4.73
N GLY A 60 11.72 10.20 4.01
CA GLY A 60 13.05 9.57 4.01
C GLY A 60 13.46 9.04 2.63
N CYS A 61 13.68 7.72 2.52
CA CYS A 61 14.22 7.11 1.29
C CYS A 61 13.26 7.12 0.09
N ARG A 62 11.99 7.47 0.29
CA ARG A 62 10.91 7.49 -0.72
C ARG A 62 10.55 6.12 -1.32
N ALA A 63 11.11 5.04 -0.79
CA ALA A 63 10.74 3.67 -1.16
C ALA A 63 9.29 3.36 -0.77
N HIS A 64 8.69 2.38 -1.46
CA HIS A 64 7.39 1.83 -1.15
C HIS A 64 7.58 0.51 -0.40
N LEU A 65 6.84 0.34 0.69
CA LEU A 65 6.98 -0.76 1.64
C LEU A 65 5.66 -1.50 1.75
N ARG A 66 5.76 -2.83 1.84
CA ARG A 66 4.65 -3.68 2.28
C ARG A 66 4.71 -3.82 3.80
N VAL A 67 3.62 -3.52 4.47
CA VAL A 67 3.47 -3.63 5.93
C VAL A 67 2.22 -4.47 6.22
N VAL A 68 2.28 -5.36 7.21
CA VAL A 68 1.10 -6.09 7.70
C VAL A 68 0.86 -5.66 9.14
N ARG A 69 -0.35 -5.19 9.46
CA ARG A 69 -0.73 -4.75 10.80
C ARG A 69 -2.23 -4.80 11.02
#